data_AF-A0A4Q9HUJ8-F1
#
_entry.id   AF-A0A4Q9HUJ8-F1
#
_cell.length_a   1.000
_cell.length_b   1.000
_cell.length_c   1.000
_cell.angle_alpha   90.00
_cell.angle_beta   90.00
_cell.angle_gamma   90.00
#
_symmetry.space_group_name_H-M   'P 1'
#
loop_
_entity.id
_entity.type
_entity.pdbx_description
1 polymer ?
#
loop_
_entity_poly.entity_id
_entity_poly.type
_entity_poly.pdbx_seq_one_letter_code
_entity_poly.pdbx_strand_id
1 'polypeptide(L)'
;MEAMDAAAIDAAMPAGPISGSAAADRIAAALGTPNVSGLKTVVTAFVVRRFVDRGLLVDLSATPDGTLHHPGQVAEICRREDLADLVASDTPLGPEQAAARLGVRRVEFDHMVRLGWVRSPQSIEVRFGTSRAGAVDVALYTTASVDAIVPAHPEIDWAQLRAVEKGRRSPLASLRPEPASA
;
A
#
# COMPACT_ATOMS: atom_id res chain seq x y z
N MET A 1 34.16 -14.27 -0.42
CA MET A 1 32.85 -14.14 -1.08
C MET A 1 32.76 -15.32 -2.02
N GLU A 2 32.16 -16.44 -1.59
CA GLU A 2 31.91 -17.56 -2.48
C GLU A 2 30.85 -17.14 -3.50
N ALA A 3 31.15 -17.29 -4.78
CA ALA A 3 30.18 -17.08 -5.84
C ALA A 3 29.12 -18.18 -5.72
N MET A 4 27.85 -17.80 -5.50
CA MET A 4 26.74 -18.74 -5.58
C MET A 4 26.74 -19.41 -6.95
N ASP A 5 26.60 -20.74 -6.96
CA ASP A 5 26.57 -21.55 -8.18
C ASP A 5 25.38 -21.14 -9.06
N ALA A 6 25.67 -20.60 -10.24
CA ALA A 6 24.66 -20.19 -11.22
C ALA A 6 23.74 -21.35 -11.62
N ALA A 7 24.24 -22.59 -11.63
CA ALA A 7 23.43 -23.78 -11.91
C ALA A 7 22.45 -24.07 -10.77
N ALA A 8 22.81 -23.80 -9.52
CA ALA A 8 21.91 -23.91 -8.37
C ALA A 8 20.82 -22.84 -8.39
N ILE A 9 21.13 -21.63 -8.85
CA ILE A 9 20.15 -20.55 -9.05
C ILE A 9 19.17 -20.91 -10.16
N ASP A 10 19.67 -21.43 -11.29
CA ASP A 10 18.84 -21.86 -12.43
C ASP A 10 17.95 -23.07 -12.06
N ALA A 11 18.49 -24.03 -11.30
CA ALA A 11 17.73 -25.17 -10.78
C ALA A 11 16.66 -24.77 -9.75
N ALA A 12 16.93 -23.75 -8.93
CA ALA A 12 15.95 -23.22 -7.98
C ALA A 12 14.83 -22.41 -8.66
N MET A 13 15.09 -21.80 -9.82
CA MET A 13 14.12 -21.01 -10.59
C MET A 13 14.13 -21.32 -12.10
N PRO A 14 13.61 -22.49 -12.53
CA PRO A 14 13.66 -22.90 -13.94
C PRO A 14 12.88 -21.98 -14.89
N ALA A 15 11.87 -21.27 -14.37
CA ALA A 15 11.05 -20.32 -15.14
C ALA A 15 11.52 -18.85 -14.99
N GLY A 16 12.60 -18.61 -14.25
CA GLY A 16 13.06 -17.27 -13.89
C GLY A 16 12.15 -16.52 -12.89
N PRO A 17 12.56 -15.33 -12.45
CA PRO A 17 11.76 -14.49 -11.56
C PRO A 17 10.56 -13.88 -12.30
N ILE A 18 9.50 -13.57 -11.55
CA ILE A 18 8.31 -12.88 -12.06
C ILE A 18 8.22 -11.45 -11.56
N SER A 19 7.62 -10.56 -12.35
CA SER A 19 7.40 -9.17 -11.95
C SER A 19 6.40 -9.05 -10.80
N GLY A 20 6.44 -7.93 -10.08
CA GLY A 20 5.42 -7.59 -9.09
C GLY A 20 3.98 -7.57 -9.64
N SER A 21 3.78 -7.18 -10.90
CA SER A 21 2.46 -7.26 -11.55
C SER A 21 2.02 -8.71 -11.79
N ALA A 22 2.91 -9.56 -12.29
CA ALA A 22 2.62 -10.98 -12.49
C ALA A 22 2.38 -11.71 -11.15
N ALA A 23 3.10 -11.33 -10.09
CA ALA A 23 2.84 -11.81 -8.75
C ALA A 23 1.45 -11.37 -8.25
N ALA A 24 1.08 -10.11 -8.45
CA ALA A 24 -0.24 -9.59 -8.10
C ALA A 24 -1.36 -10.34 -8.82
N ASP A 25 -1.20 -10.64 -10.11
CA ASP A 25 -2.18 -11.40 -10.89
C ASP A 25 -2.37 -12.83 -10.35
N ARG A 26 -1.28 -13.49 -9.93
CA ARG A 26 -1.34 -14.83 -9.32
C ARG A 26 -2.03 -14.81 -7.96
N ILE A 27 -1.78 -13.79 -7.14
CA ILE A 27 -2.44 -13.61 -5.84
C ILE A 27 -3.94 -13.33 -6.05
N ALA A 28 -4.28 -12.45 -6.99
CA ALA A 28 -5.66 -12.14 -7.36
C ALA A 28 -6.42 -13.40 -7.82
N ALA A 29 -5.78 -14.24 -8.64
CA ALA A 29 -6.36 -15.50 -9.08
C ALA A 29 -6.55 -16.49 -7.92
N ALA A 30 -5.59 -16.58 -6.98
CA ALA A 30 -5.70 -17.44 -5.80
C ALA A 30 -6.87 -17.02 -4.87
N LEU A 31 -7.19 -15.73 -4.83
CA LEU A 31 -8.34 -15.19 -4.09
C LEU A 31 -9.68 -15.33 -4.84
N GLY A 32 -9.70 -15.93 -6.03
CA GLY A 32 -10.91 -16.07 -6.85
C GLY A 32 -11.36 -14.77 -7.52
N THR A 33 -10.52 -13.73 -7.52
CA THR A 33 -10.81 -12.40 -8.10
C THR A 33 -9.70 -12.00 -9.07
N PRO A 34 -9.49 -12.72 -10.18
CA PRO A 34 -8.37 -12.48 -11.08
C PRO A 34 -8.40 -11.06 -11.64
N ASN A 35 -7.22 -10.43 -11.73
CA ASN A 35 -7.08 -9.16 -12.40
C ASN A 35 -7.37 -9.32 -13.89
N VAL A 36 -8.20 -8.42 -14.43
CA VAL A 36 -8.55 -8.41 -15.86
C VAL A 36 -8.01 -7.14 -16.50
N SER A 37 -7.33 -7.30 -17.63
CA SER A 37 -6.78 -6.18 -18.39
C SER A 37 -7.87 -5.18 -18.77
N GLY A 38 -7.61 -3.88 -18.58
CA GLY A 38 -8.57 -2.81 -18.85
C GLY A 38 -9.60 -2.57 -17.75
N LEU A 39 -9.65 -3.42 -16.72
CA LEU A 39 -10.45 -3.19 -15.51
C LEU A 39 -9.57 -2.73 -14.35
N LYS A 40 -10.22 -2.17 -13.32
CA LYS A 40 -9.55 -1.85 -12.07
C LYS A 40 -9.01 -3.14 -11.45
N THR A 41 -7.72 -3.18 -11.18
CA THR A 41 -7.04 -4.30 -10.53
C THR A 41 -7.51 -4.45 -9.08
N VAL A 42 -7.72 -5.71 -8.67
CA VAL A 42 -8.12 -6.08 -7.31
C VAL A 42 -6.89 -6.19 -6.43
N VAL A 43 -5.86 -6.88 -6.90
CA VAL A 43 -4.54 -6.95 -6.25
C VAL A 43 -3.54 -6.20 -7.12
N THR A 44 -2.73 -5.34 -6.51
CA THR A 44 -1.81 -4.46 -7.23
C THR A 44 -0.36 -4.79 -6.88
N ALA A 45 0.59 -4.33 -7.71
CA ALA A 45 2.01 -4.41 -7.37
C ALA A 45 2.36 -3.64 -6.07
N PHE A 46 1.54 -2.67 -5.66
CA PHE A 46 1.67 -2.00 -4.35
C PHE A 46 1.50 -3.01 -3.20
N VAL A 47 0.49 -3.87 -3.26
CA VAL A 47 0.28 -4.94 -2.26
C VAL A 47 1.47 -5.88 -2.21
N VAL A 48 1.99 -6.28 -3.39
CA VAL A 48 3.18 -7.14 -3.47
C VAL A 48 4.41 -6.49 -2.83
N ARG A 49 4.62 -5.19 -3.03
CA ARG A 49 5.68 -4.44 -2.33
C ARG A 49 5.48 -4.43 -0.81
N ARG A 50 4.24 -4.37 -0.32
CA ARG A 50 3.99 -4.47 1.14
C ARG A 50 4.31 -5.87 1.67
N PHE A 51 4.12 -6.92 0.87
CA PHE A 51 4.55 -8.27 1.25
C PHE A 51 6.08 -8.38 1.35
N VAL A 52 6.82 -7.60 0.57
CA VAL A 52 8.28 -7.47 0.74
C VAL A 52 8.61 -6.78 2.07
N ASP A 53 7.99 -5.63 2.35
CA ASP A 53 8.22 -4.89 3.61
C ASP A 53 7.89 -5.73 4.86
N ARG A 54 6.92 -6.67 4.75
CA ARG A 54 6.55 -7.63 5.80
C ARG A 54 7.47 -8.86 5.87
N GLY A 55 8.45 -9.00 4.97
CA GLY A 55 9.34 -10.17 4.88
C GLY A 55 8.67 -11.44 4.35
N LEU A 56 7.51 -11.33 3.71
CA LEU A 56 6.79 -12.46 3.11
C LEU A 56 7.31 -12.80 1.70
N LEU A 57 7.76 -11.78 0.97
CA LEU A 57 8.41 -11.94 -0.34
C LEU A 57 9.80 -11.32 -0.30
N VAL A 58 10.70 -11.86 -1.11
CA VAL A 58 11.99 -11.23 -1.38
C VAL A 58 11.90 -10.47 -2.69
N ASP A 59 12.40 -9.23 -2.70
CA ASP A 59 12.67 -8.51 -3.94
C ASP A 59 14.05 -8.91 -4.46
N LEU A 60 14.05 -9.53 -5.65
CA LEU A 60 15.22 -9.99 -6.37
C LEU A 60 15.69 -8.95 -7.40
N SER A 61 14.99 -7.81 -7.51
CA SER A 61 15.40 -6.77 -8.44
C SER A 61 16.63 -6.02 -7.91
N ALA A 62 17.46 -5.55 -8.84
CA ALA A 62 18.55 -4.63 -8.53
C ALA A 62 18.16 -3.16 -8.77
N THR A 63 16.88 -2.89 -9.09
CA THR A 63 16.42 -1.57 -9.53
C THR A 63 15.10 -1.13 -8.87
N PRO A 64 14.88 0.18 -8.65
CA PRO A 64 13.69 0.68 -7.94
C PRO A 64 12.38 0.59 -8.75
N ASP A 65 12.49 0.53 -10.07
CA ASP A 65 11.36 0.73 -11.00
C ASP A 65 10.46 -0.51 -11.14
N GLY A 66 10.86 -1.64 -10.56
CA GLY A 66 10.08 -2.86 -10.55
C GLY A 66 10.62 -3.87 -9.56
N THR A 67 9.73 -4.67 -8.98
CA THR A 67 10.12 -5.77 -8.09
C THR A 67 10.11 -7.08 -8.85
N LEU A 68 11.06 -7.96 -8.51
CA LEU A 68 11.16 -9.32 -9.06
C LEU A 68 11.04 -10.34 -7.93
N HIS A 69 10.26 -11.39 -8.14
CA HIS A 69 9.95 -12.35 -7.08
C HIS A 69 10.14 -13.79 -7.53
N HIS A 70 10.53 -14.63 -6.58
CA HIS A 70 10.63 -16.07 -6.77
C HIS A 70 9.21 -16.67 -6.95
N PRO A 71 8.91 -17.37 -8.06
CA PRO A 71 7.59 -17.94 -8.31
C PRO A 71 7.09 -18.87 -7.19
N GLY A 72 7.99 -19.65 -6.61
CA GLY A 72 7.73 -20.54 -5.46
C GLY A 72 7.28 -19.80 -4.20
N GLN A 73 7.92 -18.67 -3.84
CA GLN A 73 7.48 -17.86 -2.69
C GLN A 73 6.09 -17.28 -2.92
N VAL A 74 5.81 -16.82 -4.14
CA VAL A 74 4.46 -16.34 -4.49
C VAL A 74 3.43 -17.47 -4.38
N ALA A 75 3.77 -18.69 -4.82
CA ALA A 75 2.91 -19.86 -4.68
C ALA A 75 2.71 -20.31 -3.22
N GLU A 76 3.69 -20.09 -2.35
CA GLU A 76 3.55 -20.30 -0.90
C GLU A 76 2.59 -19.28 -0.29
N ILE A 77 2.74 -18.00 -0.62
CA ILE A 77 1.80 -16.96 -0.17
C ILE A 77 0.37 -17.23 -0.66
N CYS A 78 0.20 -17.64 -1.92
CA CYS A 78 -1.12 -17.97 -2.48
C CYS A 78 -1.84 -19.11 -1.73
N ARG A 79 -1.12 -19.91 -0.94
CA ARG A 79 -1.68 -21.02 -0.15
C ARG A 79 -1.97 -20.65 1.31
N ARG A 80 -1.65 -19.42 1.74
CA ARG A 80 -1.90 -18.98 3.10
C ARG A 80 -3.39 -18.80 3.36
N GLU A 81 -3.84 -19.24 4.53
CA GLU A 81 -5.23 -19.06 4.96
C GLU A 81 -5.60 -17.59 5.20
N ASP A 82 -4.63 -16.79 5.67
CA ASP A 82 -4.80 -15.35 5.96
C ASP A 82 -4.53 -14.44 4.75
N LEU A 83 -4.38 -14.99 3.54
CA LEU A 83 -4.03 -14.23 2.35
C LEU A 83 -5.00 -13.07 2.08
N ALA A 84 -6.30 -13.33 2.23
CA ALA A 84 -7.33 -12.32 2.00
C ALA A 84 -7.19 -11.13 2.97
N ASP A 85 -6.91 -11.41 4.24
CA ASP A 85 -6.71 -10.40 5.27
C ASP A 85 -5.43 -9.58 5.06
N LEU A 86 -4.37 -10.25 4.61
CA LEU A 86 -3.10 -9.59 4.24
C LEU A 86 -3.30 -8.64 3.06
N VAL A 87 -3.97 -9.09 2.00
CA VAL A 87 -4.28 -8.25 0.84
C VAL A 87 -5.21 -7.10 1.22
N ALA A 88 -6.24 -7.37 2.03
CA ALA A 88 -7.16 -6.34 2.50
C ALA A 88 -6.43 -5.28 3.31
N SER A 89 -5.51 -5.68 4.21
CA SER A 89 -4.68 -4.81 5.06
C SER A 89 -3.70 -3.92 4.27
N ASP A 90 -3.24 -4.39 3.12
CA ASP A 90 -2.26 -3.69 2.28
C ASP A 90 -2.89 -3.05 1.04
N THR A 91 -4.21 -3.08 0.92
CA THR A 91 -4.92 -2.46 -0.21
C THR A 91 -4.69 -0.95 -0.20
N PRO A 92 -4.27 -0.34 -1.32
CA PRO A 92 -3.94 1.07 -1.36
C PRO A 92 -5.21 1.95 -1.29
N LEU A 93 -5.14 2.99 -0.47
CA LEU A 93 -6.12 4.06 -0.36
C LEU A 93 -5.49 5.39 -0.76
N GLY A 94 -6.15 6.09 -1.68
CA GLY A 94 -5.87 7.52 -1.89
C GLY A 94 -6.38 8.37 -0.72
N PRO A 95 -5.99 9.65 -0.63
CA PRO A 95 -6.32 10.51 0.52
C PRO A 95 -7.84 10.65 0.78
N GLU A 96 -8.65 10.76 -0.27
CA GLU A 96 -10.12 10.79 -0.15
C GLU A 96 -10.69 9.48 0.40
N GLN A 97 -10.16 8.35 -0.07
CA GLN A 97 -10.61 7.03 0.38
C GLN A 97 -10.21 6.78 1.84
N ALA A 98 -9.02 7.23 2.24
CA ALA A 98 -8.55 7.15 3.62
C ALA A 98 -9.42 8.00 4.57
N ALA A 99 -9.75 9.24 4.19
CA ALA A 99 -10.65 10.09 4.96
C ALA A 99 -12.06 9.47 5.08
N ALA A 100 -12.59 8.95 3.98
CA ALA A 100 -13.89 8.26 3.97
C ALA A 100 -13.91 7.03 4.88
N ARG A 101 -12.83 6.24 4.88
CA ARG A 101 -12.68 5.06 5.75
C ARG A 101 -12.73 5.42 7.24
N LEU A 102 -12.14 6.54 7.62
CA LEU A 102 -12.20 7.06 8.99
C LEU A 102 -13.54 7.73 9.35
N GLY A 103 -14.37 8.01 8.35
CA GLY A 103 -15.60 8.78 8.50
C GLY A 103 -15.36 10.28 8.78
N VAL A 104 -14.21 10.82 8.40
CA VAL A 104 -13.82 12.22 8.65
C VAL A 104 -13.76 13.01 7.36
N ARG A 105 -13.75 14.35 7.47
CA ARG A 105 -13.55 15.23 6.32
C ARG A 105 -12.13 15.08 5.78
N ARG A 106 -11.94 15.33 4.47
CA ARG A 106 -10.62 15.33 3.82
C ARG A 106 -9.58 16.20 4.53
N VAL A 107 -9.99 17.37 5.01
CA VAL A 107 -9.13 18.30 5.77
C VAL A 107 -8.65 17.73 7.10
N GLU A 108 -9.43 16.87 7.75
CA GLU A 108 -8.99 16.21 8.99
C GLU A 108 -7.88 15.22 8.69
N PHE A 109 -8.02 14.45 7.60
CA PHE A 109 -6.97 13.54 7.16
C PHE A 109 -5.68 14.30 6.77
N ASP A 110 -5.79 15.47 6.12
CA ASP A 110 -4.62 16.34 5.89
C ASP A 110 -3.95 16.78 7.18
N HIS A 111 -4.73 17.10 8.22
CA HIS A 111 -4.16 17.39 9.53
C HIS A 111 -3.45 16.18 10.13
N MET A 112 -3.98 14.96 10.00
CA MET A 112 -3.33 13.74 10.49
C MET A 112 -2.00 13.47 9.77
N VAL A 113 -1.95 13.67 8.46
CA VAL A 113 -0.71 13.60 7.67
C VAL A 113 0.29 14.65 8.15
N ARG A 114 -0.15 15.91 8.31
CA ARG A 114 0.69 17.00 8.84
C ARG A 114 1.20 16.70 10.26
N LEU A 115 0.39 16.05 11.08
CA LEU A 115 0.72 15.69 12.45
C LEU A 115 1.67 14.49 12.54
N GLY A 116 1.85 13.75 11.44
CA GLY A 116 2.74 12.59 11.35
C GLY A 116 2.09 11.27 11.72
N TRP A 117 0.79 11.26 12.02
CA TRP A 117 0.04 10.07 12.48
C TRP A 117 -0.07 8.98 11.42
N VAL A 118 0.05 9.37 10.15
CA VAL A 118 0.08 8.45 9.02
C VAL A 118 1.09 8.94 8.00
N ARG A 119 1.88 8.01 7.47
CA ARG A 119 2.86 8.27 6.41
C ARG A 119 2.50 7.46 5.18
N SER A 120 2.69 8.07 4.01
CA SER A 120 2.50 7.42 2.72
C SER A 120 3.72 6.56 2.41
N PRO A 121 3.61 5.22 2.34
CA PRO A 121 4.72 4.37 1.92
C PRO A 121 5.12 4.57 0.45
N GLN A 122 4.20 5.05 -0.40
CA GLN A 122 4.45 5.22 -1.82
C GLN A 122 3.57 6.33 -2.40
N SER A 123 4.04 7.01 -3.44
CA SER A 123 3.21 7.86 -4.30
C SER A 123 3.14 7.27 -5.71
N ILE A 124 2.02 7.49 -6.39
CA ILE A 124 1.85 7.12 -7.80
C ILE A 124 1.58 8.36 -8.64
N GLU A 125 2.23 8.45 -9.80
CA GLU A 125 1.92 9.48 -10.79
C GLU A 125 0.56 9.13 -11.43
N VAL A 126 -0.44 10.00 -11.24
CA VAL A 126 -1.73 9.91 -11.91
C VAL A 126 -1.82 11.00 -12.97
N ARG A 127 -2.01 10.59 -14.23
CA ARG A 127 -2.16 11.52 -15.35
C ARG A 127 -3.62 11.85 -15.57
N PHE A 128 -3.94 13.14 -15.49
CA PHE A 128 -5.24 13.67 -15.90
C PHE A 128 -5.15 14.17 -17.35
N GLY A 129 -5.86 13.51 -18.27
CA GLY A 129 -5.89 13.87 -19.68
C GLY A 129 -4.67 13.36 -20.49
N THR A 130 -4.53 13.84 -21.74
CA THR A 130 -3.54 13.36 -22.72
C THR A 130 -2.21 14.12 -22.71
N SER A 131 -2.05 15.16 -21.88
CA SER A 131 -0.84 15.99 -21.88
C SER A 131 0.06 15.73 -20.67
N ARG A 132 1.39 15.86 -20.88
CA ARG A 132 2.42 15.75 -19.83
C ARG A 132 2.29 16.77 -18.69
N ALA A 133 1.46 17.81 -18.87
CA ALA A 133 1.29 18.90 -17.91
C ALA A 133 0.26 18.59 -16.79
N GLY A 134 -0.42 17.44 -16.84
CA GLY A 134 -1.49 17.05 -15.91
C GLY A 134 -1.17 15.86 -15.01
N ALA A 135 0.10 15.51 -14.84
CA ALA A 135 0.52 14.41 -13.96
C ALA A 135 0.63 14.90 -12.51
N VAL A 136 -0.04 14.23 -11.59
CA VAL A 136 -0.03 14.54 -10.16
C VAL A 136 0.38 13.30 -9.38
N ASP A 137 1.35 13.45 -8.49
CA ASP A 137 1.71 12.40 -7.54
C ASP A 137 0.65 12.28 -6.44
N VAL A 138 0.03 11.12 -6.36
CA VAL A 138 -0.96 10.78 -5.34
C VAL A 138 -0.33 9.84 -4.33
N ALA A 139 -0.25 10.31 -3.07
CA ALA A 139 0.15 9.51 -1.92
C ALA A 139 -0.84 8.36 -1.69
N LEU A 140 -0.32 7.15 -1.50
CA LEU A 140 -1.08 5.94 -1.21
C LEU A 140 -0.80 5.48 0.22
N TYR A 141 -1.86 5.18 0.95
CA TYR A 141 -1.83 4.64 2.31
C TYR A 141 -2.33 3.19 2.31
N THR A 142 -1.85 2.36 3.24
CA THR A 142 -2.44 1.03 3.42
C THR A 142 -3.73 1.15 4.23
N THR A 143 -4.69 0.25 4.02
CA THR A 143 -5.89 0.21 4.89
C THR A 143 -5.48 0.02 6.35
N ALA A 144 -4.49 -0.84 6.62
CA ALA A 144 -3.98 -1.09 7.97
C ALA A 144 -3.37 0.16 8.61
N SER A 145 -2.61 0.99 7.88
CA SER A 145 -2.04 2.21 8.45
C SER A 145 -3.11 3.24 8.77
N VAL A 146 -4.18 3.30 7.96
CA VAL A 146 -5.34 4.17 8.23
C VAL A 146 -6.15 3.66 9.42
N ASP A 147 -6.41 2.35 9.49
CA ASP A 147 -7.19 1.74 10.58
C ASP A 147 -6.48 1.84 11.93
N ALA A 148 -5.14 1.83 11.93
CA ALA A 148 -4.34 1.98 13.13
C ALA A 148 -4.41 3.37 13.77
N ILE A 149 -4.83 4.42 13.04
CA ILE A 149 -4.86 5.80 13.55
C ILE A 149 -5.81 5.91 14.75
N VAL A 150 -7.01 5.34 14.65
CA VAL A 150 -8.03 5.44 15.71
C VAL A 150 -7.57 4.83 17.04
N PRO A 151 -7.12 3.57 17.09
CA PRO A 151 -6.61 2.97 18.32
C PRO A 151 -5.29 3.58 18.80
N ALA A 152 -4.45 4.15 17.91
CA ALA A 152 -3.20 4.81 18.29
C ALA A 152 -3.41 6.17 18.97
N HIS A 153 -4.55 6.82 18.73
CA HIS A 153 -4.90 8.13 19.29
C HIS A 153 -6.19 8.08 20.13
N PRO A 154 -6.20 7.34 21.26
CA PRO A 154 -7.37 7.27 22.15
C PRO A 154 -7.69 8.59 22.85
N GLU A 155 -6.75 9.54 22.87
CA GLU A 155 -6.93 10.88 23.42
C GLU A 155 -7.87 11.77 22.59
N ILE A 156 -8.19 11.36 21.35
CA ILE A 156 -9.03 12.13 20.43
C ILE A 156 -10.49 11.70 20.58
N ASP A 157 -11.38 12.68 20.73
CA ASP A 157 -12.82 12.45 20.58
C ASP A 157 -13.16 12.25 19.10
N TRP A 158 -13.11 10.99 18.67
CA TRP A 158 -13.41 10.58 17.30
C TRP A 158 -14.87 10.84 16.90
N ALA A 159 -15.81 10.80 17.84
CA ALA A 159 -17.21 11.09 17.56
C ALA A 159 -17.38 12.58 17.24
N GLN A 160 -16.77 13.45 18.04
CA GLN A 160 -16.74 14.89 17.79
C GLN A 160 -16.06 15.19 16.46
N LEU A 161 -14.91 14.57 16.18
CA LEU A 161 -14.15 14.81 14.95
C LEU A 161 -14.95 14.44 13.69
N ARG A 162 -15.68 13.31 13.72
CA ARG A 162 -16.56 12.88 12.62
C ARG A 162 -17.80 13.77 12.45
N ALA A 163 -18.26 14.40 13.52
CA ALA A 163 -19.41 15.29 13.50
C ALA A 163 -19.10 16.72 13.04
N VAL A 164 -17.84 17.09 12.80
CA VAL A 164 -17.48 18.47 12.44
C VAL A 164 -18.03 18.85 11.06
N GLU A 165 -18.92 19.85 11.04
CA GLU A 165 -19.55 20.36 9.82
C GLU A 165 -18.58 21.15 8.93
N LYS A 166 -18.88 21.21 7.61
CA LYS A 166 -18.12 22.01 6.64
C LYS A 166 -18.03 23.48 7.09
N GLY A 167 -16.86 24.09 6.92
CA GLY A 167 -16.60 25.49 7.30
C GLY A 167 -16.24 25.71 8.77
N ARG A 168 -16.39 24.69 9.64
CA ARG A 168 -15.88 24.72 11.01
C ARG A 168 -14.40 24.35 11.06
N ARG A 169 -13.66 25.07 11.91
CA ARG A 169 -12.24 24.82 12.17
C ARG A 169 -12.07 23.42 12.76
N SER A 170 -11.06 22.70 12.26
CA SER A 170 -10.68 21.38 12.76
C SER A 170 -10.20 21.45 14.22
N PRO A 171 -10.63 20.53 15.10
CA PRO A 171 -10.03 20.33 16.42
C PRO A 171 -8.52 20.00 16.36
N LEU A 172 -8.08 19.32 15.29
CA LEU A 172 -6.68 18.93 15.07
C LEU A 172 -5.78 20.11 14.66
N ALA A 173 -6.36 21.25 14.28
CA ALA A 173 -5.61 22.41 13.82
C ALA A 173 -4.72 23.03 14.90
N SER A 174 -5.05 22.85 16.18
CA SER A 174 -4.29 23.39 17.31
C SER A 174 -3.18 22.44 17.79
N LEU A 175 -3.17 21.20 17.31
CA LEU A 175 -2.17 20.20 17.71
C LEU A 175 -0.85 20.46 16.99
N ARG A 176 0.24 20.20 17.72
CA ARG A 176 1.60 20.30 17.19
C ARG A 176 1.99 18.97 16.52
N PRO A 177 2.70 19.00 15.38
CA PRO A 177 3.22 17.79 14.76
C PRO A 177 4.14 17.02 15.68
N GLU A 178 4.16 15.69 15.54
CA GLU A 178 5.20 14.89 16.16
C GLU A 178 6.56 15.25 15.55
N PRO A 179 7.64 15.26 16.36
CA PRO A 179 8.98 15.41 15.81
C PRO A 179 9.23 14.26 14.83
N ALA A 180 9.78 14.60 13.65
CA ALA A 180 10.12 13.58 12.66
C ALA A 180 11.10 12.58 13.29
N SER A 181 10.68 11.33 13.49
CA SER A 181 11.62 10.24 13.79
C SER A 181 12.66 10.17 12.69
N ALA A 182 13.94 10.22 13.11
CA ALA A 182 15.14 10.14 12.29
C ALA A 182 15.34 8.74 11.67
#